data_AF-A0A4Q7MVJ3-F1
#
_entry.id   AF-A0A4Q7MVJ3-F1
#
_cell.length_a   1.000
_cell.length_b   1.000
_cell.length_c   1.000
_cell.angle_alpha   90.00
_cell.angle_beta   90.00
_cell.angle_gamma   90.00
#
_symmetry.space_group_name_H-M   'P 1'
#
loop_
_entity.id
_entity.type
_entity.pdbx_description
1 polymer ?
#
loop_
_entity_poly.entity_id
_entity_poly.type
_entity_poly.pdbx_seq_one_letter_code
_entity_poly.pdbx_strand_id
1 'polypeptide(L)'
;MFFPHTPSGFSELSVSAHVVPGNAGGRPSTQRTGLALNNDLVFKMLFSRRLDLLSDLINAVRYHAAPIQVVEVLNPSILPEDLDGKQIVLDILAQDANGHRFMVEMQLRRYLHWPERNVYYLARNLSDQLQHGRDYRHLRPAIGISLLDHELFPDYPQQADWHFTLRDTRHPGVQLGQAMQVHIIELPKAERLHGYPSALPDWVACLRHNLDEDRMSQITHPPVQDALKHLQGMYSDEALRLAAERRELALIDEQDALDYARLEGEGIGRHKGQALMLKRLLERRFGPLHSNALARLETASTTEIERWSDQVLDAPSLEMLFQ
;
A
#
# COMPACT_ATOMS: atom_id res chain seq x y z
N MET A 1 -37.51 12.52 13.47
CA MET A 1 -36.87 13.10 12.27
C MET A 1 -36.99 12.03 11.20
N PHE A 2 -37.86 12.26 10.23
CA PHE A 2 -38.22 11.31 9.18
C PHE A 2 -37.08 11.21 8.15
N PHE A 3 -36.61 10.00 7.86
CA PHE A 3 -35.80 9.71 6.68
C PHE A 3 -36.75 9.52 5.49
N PRO A 4 -36.59 10.23 4.36
CA PRO A 4 -37.43 9.99 3.20
C PRO A 4 -36.94 8.74 2.44
N HIS A 5 -37.92 7.92 2.06
CA HIS A 5 -37.79 6.77 1.17
C HIS A 5 -37.13 7.15 -0.16
N THR A 6 -36.09 6.41 -0.54
CA THR A 6 -35.58 6.36 -1.92
C THR A 6 -36.41 5.35 -2.73
N PRO A 7 -36.90 5.67 -3.95
CA PRO A 7 -37.59 4.70 -4.78
C PRO A 7 -36.58 3.74 -5.42
N SER A 8 -36.86 2.46 -5.28
CA SER A 8 -36.27 1.33 -6.00
C SER A 8 -36.53 1.45 -7.51
N GLY A 9 -35.46 1.42 -8.31
CA GLY A 9 -35.56 1.41 -9.76
C GLY A 9 -34.19 1.33 -10.45
N PHE A 10 -33.40 0.30 -10.13
CA PHE A 10 -32.27 -0.09 -10.98
C PHE A 10 -32.75 -1.18 -11.92
N SER A 11 -32.95 -0.82 -13.19
CA SER A 11 -33.09 -1.77 -14.29
C SER A 11 -31.79 -2.52 -14.48
N GLU A 12 -31.86 -3.85 -14.48
CA GLU A 12 -30.76 -4.77 -14.78
C GLU A 12 -30.14 -4.44 -16.14
N LEU A 13 -28.97 -3.80 -16.14
CA LEU A 13 -28.07 -3.79 -17.29
C LEU A 13 -27.49 -5.19 -17.42
N SER A 14 -28.08 -5.99 -18.30
CA SER A 14 -27.57 -7.29 -18.71
C SER A 14 -26.34 -7.09 -19.58
N VAL A 15 -25.20 -6.81 -18.94
CA VAL A 15 -23.90 -6.90 -19.60
C VAL A 15 -23.66 -8.38 -19.86
N SER A 16 -23.82 -8.78 -21.12
CA SER A 16 -23.41 -10.10 -21.59
C SER A 16 -21.89 -10.15 -21.52
N ALA A 17 -21.37 -10.54 -20.34
CA ALA A 17 -19.99 -10.89 -20.16
C ALA A 17 -19.70 -12.06 -21.10
N HIS A 18 -18.91 -11.82 -22.14
CA HIS A 18 -18.14 -12.90 -22.74
C HIS A 18 -17.22 -13.40 -21.63
N VAL A 19 -17.68 -14.46 -20.96
CA VAL A 19 -16.85 -15.31 -20.12
C VAL A 19 -15.81 -15.90 -21.08
N VAL A 20 -14.67 -15.24 -21.18
CA VAL A 20 -13.45 -15.91 -21.60
C VAL A 20 -13.30 -17.05 -20.60
N PRO A 21 -13.31 -18.33 -21.01
CA PRO A 21 -13.10 -19.41 -20.08
C PRO A 21 -11.76 -19.14 -19.41
N GLY A 22 -11.83 -18.78 -18.12
CA GLY A 22 -10.67 -18.68 -17.27
C GLY A 22 -9.98 -20.01 -17.42
N ASN A 23 -8.79 -20.00 -18.01
CA ASN A 23 -7.94 -21.16 -18.04
C ASN A 23 -7.68 -21.45 -16.55
N ALA A 24 -8.44 -22.42 -16.02
CA ALA A 24 -8.21 -23.04 -14.74
C ALA A 24 -6.94 -23.87 -14.86
N GLY A 25 -5.83 -23.20 -15.15
CA GLY A 25 -4.51 -23.68 -14.82
C GLY A 25 -4.49 -23.70 -13.31
N GLY A 26 -4.69 -24.89 -12.74
CA GLY A 26 -4.52 -25.10 -11.31
C GLY A 26 -3.26 -24.38 -10.88
N ARG A 27 -3.40 -23.44 -9.93
CA ARG A 27 -2.24 -22.78 -9.32
C ARG A 27 -1.30 -23.91 -8.90
N PRO A 28 -0.04 -23.94 -9.36
CA PRO A 28 0.89 -24.94 -8.87
C PRO A 28 0.93 -24.75 -7.36
N SER A 29 0.48 -25.75 -6.61
CA SER A 29 0.75 -25.85 -5.19
C SER A 29 2.23 -26.19 -5.05
N THR A 30 3.11 -25.25 -5.41
CA THR A 30 4.49 -25.29 -4.96
C THR A 30 4.40 -25.10 -3.47
N GLN A 31 4.48 -26.22 -2.76
CA GLN A 31 4.53 -26.29 -1.32
C GLN A 31 5.71 -25.39 -0.90
N ARG A 32 5.41 -24.18 -0.43
CA ARG A 32 6.44 -23.26 0.05
C ARG A 32 7.21 -23.96 1.16
N THR A 33 8.52 -23.76 1.19
CA THR A 33 9.43 -24.39 2.17
C THR A 33 9.81 -23.44 3.31
N GLY A 34 9.20 -22.25 3.39
CA GLY A 34 9.49 -21.27 4.43
C GLY A 34 8.46 -20.14 4.55
N LEU A 35 8.65 -19.26 5.54
CA LEU A 35 7.88 -18.04 5.77
C LEU A 35 8.53 -16.86 5.06
N ALA A 36 7.78 -16.09 4.28
CA ALA A 36 8.31 -14.86 3.66
C ALA A 36 8.44 -13.74 4.72
N LEU A 37 9.59 -13.07 4.80
CA LEU A 37 9.85 -12.05 5.83
C LEU A 37 9.11 -10.73 5.54
N ASN A 38 8.80 -10.42 4.28
CA ASN A 38 7.96 -9.27 3.93
C ASN A 38 6.48 -9.44 4.33
N ASN A 39 6.04 -10.65 4.70
CA ASN A 39 4.73 -10.85 5.31
C ASN A 39 4.69 -10.09 6.65
N ASP A 40 3.83 -9.08 6.75
CA ASP A 40 3.74 -8.16 7.88
C ASP A 40 3.51 -8.88 9.23
N LEU A 41 2.76 -9.98 9.23
CA LEU A 41 2.59 -10.85 10.40
C LEU A 41 3.90 -11.54 10.80
N VAL A 42 4.62 -12.13 9.83
CA VAL A 42 5.90 -12.83 10.07
C VAL A 42 6.95 -11.84 10.54
N PHE A 43 7.02 -10.67 9.90
CA PHE A 43 7.86 -9.54 10.27
C PHE A 43 7.63 -9.15 11.73
N LYS A 44 6.36 -8.90 12.11
CA LYS A 44 5.95 -8.59 13.48
C LYS A 44 6.40 -9.65 14.47
N MET A 45 6.19 -10.93 14.14
CA MET A 45 6.52 -12.07 15.01
C MET A 45 8.01 -12.24 15.26
N LEU A 46 8.85 -12.10 14.22
CA LEU A 46 10.30 -12.22 14.36
C LEU A 46 10.86 -11.09 15.23
N PHE A 47 10.57 -9.85 14.85
CA PHE A 47 11.21 -8.68 15.45
C PHE A 47 10.64 -8.32 16.84
N SER A 48 9.41 -8.75 17.17
CA SER A 48 8.90 -8.64 18.54
C SER A 48 9.57 -9.60 19.52
N ARG A 49 10.21 -10.67 19.03
CA ARG A 49 10.93 -11.67 19.85
C ARG A 49 12.45 -11.48 19.83
N ARG A 50 12.97 -10.77 18.84
CA ARG A 50 14.41 -10.55 18.60
C ARG A 50 14.74 -9.07 18.54
N LEU A 51 14.82 -8.44 19.71
CA LEU A 51 15.07 -7.01 19.86
C LEU A 51 16.44 -6.59 19.32
N ASP A 52 17.42 -7.49 19.37
CA ASP A 52 18.75 -7.29 18.81
C ASP A 52 18.70 -7.20 17.28
N LEU A 53 17.94 -8.07 16.61
CA LEU A 53 17.70 -7.99 15.17
C LEU A 53 16.90 -6.75 14.78
N LEU A 54 15.91 -6.38 15.59
CA LEU A 54 15.13 -5.15 15.37
C LEU A 54 16.02 -3.90 15.50
N SER A 55 16.91 -3.88 16.49
CA SER A 55 17.89 -2.80 16.67
C SER A 55 18.79 -2.69 15.45
N ASP A 56 19.31 -3.82 14.96
CA ASP A 56 20.17 -3.86 13.79
C ASP A 56 19.46 -3.34 12.52
N LEU A 57 18.21 -3.77 12.28
CA LEU A 57 17.41 -3.28 11.17
C LEU A 57 17.14 -1.77 11.27
N ILE A 58 16.77 -1.27 12.45
CA ILE A 58 16.56 0.18 12.68
C ILE A 58 17.84 0.96 12.40
N ASN A 59 19.00 0.44 12.83
CA ASN A 59 20.30 1.06 12.61
C ASN A 59 20.71 1.01 11.12
N ALA A 60 20.38 -0.07 10.41
CA ALA A 60 20.62 -0.19 8.97
C ALA A 60 19.80 0.84 8.17
N VAL A 61 18.55 1.09 8.56
CA VAL A 61 17.71 2.14 7.95
C VAL A 61 18.19 3.54 8.34
N ARG A 62 18.64 3.72 9.59
CA ARG A 62 19.08 5.02 10.14
C ARG A 62 20.61 5.15 10.12
N TYR A 63 21.26 4.67 9.07
CA TYR A 63 22.72 4.56 8.98
C TYR A 63 23.48 5.90 9.08
N HIS A 64 22.79 7.04 8.88
CA HIS A 64 23.35 8.39 9.08
C HIS A 64 23.26 8.90 10.54
N ALA A 65 22.58 8.17 11.42
CA ALA A 65 22.34 8.55 12.81
C ALA A 65 23.14 7.68 13.79
N ALA A 66 23.22 8.14 15.04
CA ALA A 66 23.80 7.33 16.11
C ALA A 66 23.00 6.02 16.28
N PRO A 67 23.68 4.87 16.44
CA PRO A 67 23.02 3.59 16.61
C PRO A 67 22.23 3.56 17.92
N ILE A 68 21.13 2.82 17.90
CA ILE A 68 20.25 2.60 19.06
C ILE A 68 20.24 1.13 19.45
N GLN A 69 19.73 0.88 20.64
CA GLN A 69 19.40 -0.45 21.13
C GLN A 69 17.96 -0.44 21.64
N VAL A 70 17.12 -1.25 21.01
CA VAL A 70 15.75 -1.50 21.46
C VAL A 70 15.80 -2.27 22.78
N VAL A 71 15.07 -1.77 23.78
CA VAL A 71 14.95 -2.41 25.09
C VAL A 71 13.59 -3.07 25.29
N GLU A 72 12.57 -2.61 24.56
CA GLU A 72 11.20 -3.11 24.70
C GLU A 72 10.40 -2.92 23.40
N VAL A 73 9.46 -3.84 23.15
CA VAL A 73 8.35 -3.65 22.20
C VAL A 73 7.08 -3.43 23.02
N LEU A 74 6.46 -2.26 22.87
CA LEU A 74 5.31 -1.80 23.65
C LEU A 74 3.99 -2.44 23.21
N ASN A 75 3.93 -3.00 22.01
CA ASN A 75 2.77 -3.72 21.46
C ASN A 75 3.15 -5.13 20.97
N PRO A 76 3.61 -6.05 21.85
CA PRO A 76 4.22 -7.31 21.42
C PRO A 76 3.20 -8.35 20.95
N SER A 77 1.95 -8.23 21.37
CA SER A 77 0.88 -9.18 21.04
C SER A 77 0.24 -8.83 19.70
N ILE A 78 -0.10 -9.86 18.92
CA ILE A 78 -1.03 -9.77 17.79
C ILE A 78 -2.39 -10.21 18.30
N LEU A 79 -3.34 -9.29 18.33
CA LEU A 79 -4.72 -9.51 18.71
C LEU A 79 -5.52 -10.00 17.50
N PRO A 80 -6.62 -10.74 17.68
CA PRO A 80 -7.50 -11.13 16.57
C PRO A 80 -7.99 -9.91 15.75
N GLU A 81 -8.21 -8.78 16.42
CA GLU A 81 -8.60 -7.51 15.82
C GLU A 81 -7.54 -6.96 14.84
N ASP A 82 -6.26 -7.31 15.07
CA ASP A 82 -5.16 -6.92 14.20
C ASP A 82 -5.17 -7.69 12.87
N LEU A 83 -5.94 -8.77 12.75
CA LEU A 83 -6.00 -9.62 11.55
C LEU A 83 -7.23 -9.35 10.68
N ASP A 84 -8.37 -8.98 11.29
CA ASP A 84 -9.68 -8.89 10.63
C ASP A 84 -10.22 -7.46 10.43
N GLY A 85 -9.46 -6.43 10.83
CA GLY A 85 -9.95 -5.04 10.91
C GLY A 85 -9.62 -4.11 9.71
N LYS A 86 -10.35 -2.98 9.61
CA LYS A 86 -9.97 -1.81 8.78
C LYS A 86 -8.66 -1.13 9.22
N GLN A 87 -8.17 -1.48 10.42
CA GLN A 87 -6.95 -0.96 11.04
C GLN A 87 -6.12 -2.14 11.57
N ILE A 88 -5.48 -2.86 10.65
CA ILE A 88 -4.50 -3.90 10.98
C ILE A 88 -3.29 -3.22 11.65
N VAL A 89 -3.04 -3.49 12.93
CA VAL A 89 -1.92 -2.96 13.74
C VAL A 89 -0.81 -4.01 13.77
N LEU A 90 -0.15 -4.21 12.64
CA LEU A 90 1.01 -5.12 12.53
C LEU A 90 2.35 -4.38 12.60
N ASP A 91 2.32 -3.07 12.85
CA ASP A 91 3.51 -2.28 13.14
C ASP A 91 4.11 -2.64 14.50
N ILE A 92 5.43 -2.51 14.60
CA ILE A 92 6.18 -2.67 15.83
C ILE A 92 6.40 -1.31 16.46
N LEU A 93 5.78 -1.08 17.61
CA LEU A 93 6.10 0.05 18.47
C LEU A 93 7.20 -0.36 19.46
N ALA A 94 8.44 0.00 19.15
CA ALA A 94 9.62 -0.25 19.97
C ALA A 94 10.07 0.99 20.74
N GLN A 95 10.79 0.76 21.85
CA GLN A 95 11.43 1.80 22.64
C GLN A 95 12.91 1.50 22.84
N ASP A 96 13.77 2.52 22.73
CA ASP A 96 15.20 2.41 23.08
C ASP A 96 15.49 2.77 24.56
N ALA A 97 16.74 2.57 24.99
CA ALA A 97 17.18 2.89 26.35
C ALA A 97 17.06 4.38 26.73
N ASN A 98 16.95 5.29 25.75
CA ASN A 98 16.77 6.72 25.97
C ASN A 98 15.29 7.13 26.00
N GLY A 99 14.39 6.18 25.78
CA GLY A 99 12.95 6.36 25.74
C GLY A 99 12.42 6.82 24.38
N HIS A 100 13.25 6.88 23.33
CA HIS A 100 12.79 7.15 21.96
C HIS A 100 11.85 6.04 21.48
N ARG A 101 10.78 6.42 20.80
CA ARG A 101 9.80 5.49 20.24
C ARG A 101 10.02 5.30 18.75
N PHE A 102 10.03 4.05 18.30
CA PHE A 102 10.17 3.65 16.91
C PHE A 102 8.93 2.88 16.49
N MET A 103 8.23 3.37 15.47
CA MET A 103 7.09 2.69 14.85
C MET A 103 7.57 2.08 13.53
N VAL A 104 7.86 0.79 13.54
CA VAL A 104 8.46 0.05 12.42
C VAL A 104 7.39 -0.75 11.71
N GLU A 105 7.15 -0.46 10.44
CA GLU A 105 6.08 -1.02 9.64
C GLU A 105 6.65 -1.70 8.38
N MET A 106 6.29 -2.97 8.17
CA MET A 106 6.38 -3.63 6.87
C MET A 106 5.05 -3.40 6.13
N GLN A 107 5.07 -2.62 5.06
CA GLN A 107 3.85 -2.20 4.36
C GLN A 107 3.80 -2.80 2.95
N LEU A 108 2.99 -3.84 2.82
CA LEU A 108 2.71 -4.50 1.54
C LEU A 108 1.58 -3.83 0.76
N ARG A 109 0.61 -3.22 1.45
CA ARG A 109 -0.58 -2.65 0.81
C ARG A 109 -0.32 -1.25 0.27
N ARG A 110 -0.92 -0.95 -0.88
CA ARG A 110 -0.92 0.38 -1.49
C ARG A 110 -2.21 1.10 -1.09
N TYR A 111 -2.11 2.03 -0.14
CA TYR A 111 -3.24 2.90 0.19
C TYR A 111 -3.08 4.27 -0.47
N LEU A 112 -4.13 4.75 -1.14
CA LEU A 112 -4.14 6.06 -1.81
C LEU A 112 -3.76 7.21 -0.87
N HIS A 113 -4.20 7.14 0.39
CA HIS A 113 -3.94 8.15 1.44
C HIS A 113 -2.97 7.64 2.51
N TRP A 114 -2.00 6.80 2.11
CA TRP A 114 -1.01 6.26 3.03
C TRP A 114 -0.17 7.35 3.72
N PRO A 115 0.34 8.41 3.03
CA PRO A 115 1.16 9.43 3.68
C PRO A 115 0.44 10.13 4.84
N GLU A 116 -0.83 10.53 4.64
CA GLU A 116 -1.63 11.18 5.67
C GLU A 116 -1.89 10.25 6.86
N ARG A 117 -2.18 8.97 6.57
CA ARG A 117 -2.37 7.94 7.58
C ARG A 117 -1.09 7.73 8.40
N ASN A 118 0.06 7.60 7.75
CA ASN A 118 1.34 7.38 8.40
C ASN A 118 1.71 8.53 9.35
N VAL A 119 1.58 9.78 8.88
CA VAL A 119 1.84 10.97 9.70
C VAL A 119 0.84 11.08 10.86
N TYR A 120 -0.44 10.79 10.64
CA TYR A 120 -1.45 10.78 11.69
C TYR A 120 -1.11 9.81 12.82
N TYR A 121 -0.74 8.57 12.50
CA TYR A 121 -0.36 7.59 13.53
C TYR A 121 0.93 7.95 14.23
N LEU A 122 1.92 8.50 13.53
CA LEU A 122 3.15 8.98 14.14
C LEU A 122 2.88 10.15 15.11
N ALA A 123 2.04 11.10 14.72
CA ALA A 123 1.62 12.22 15.57
C ALA A 123 0.87 11.74 16.81
N ARG A 124 -0.02 10.75 16.65
CA ARG A 124 -0.70 10.10 17.78
C ARG A 124 0.29 9.41 18.71
N ASN A 125 1.28 8.71 18.17
CA ASN A 125 2.31 8.05 18.99
C ASN A 125 3.13 9.06 19.82
N LEU A 126 3.42 10.23 19.24
CA LEU A 126 4.04 11.34 19.94
C LEU A 126 3.13 11.87 21.06
N SER A 127 1.86 12.13 20.76
CA SER A 127 0.92 12.68 21.76
C SER A 127 0.67 11.70 22.91
N ASP A 128 0.59 10.40 22.62
CA ASP A 128 0.33 9.34 23.61
C ASP A 128 1.49 9.16 24.61
N GLN A 129 2.61 9.87 24.45
CA GLN A 129 3.70 9.91 25.45
C GLN A 129 3.35 10.75 26.69
N LEU A 130 2.49 11.76 26.54
CA LEU A 130 2.20 12.72 27.59
C LEU A 130 0.74 12.60 28.03
N GLN A 131 0.55 12.40 29.34
CA GLN A 131 -0.75 12.57 29.99
C GLN A 131 -0.99 14.06 30.27
N HIS A 132 -2.27 14.44 30.42
CA HIS A 132 -2.66 15.82 30.69
C HIS A 132 -1.91 16.41 31.90
N GLY A 133 -1.34 17.61 31.74
CA GLY A 133 -0.63 18.33 32.80
C GLY A 133 0.85 17.95 32.99
N ARG A 134 1.41 17.06 32.15
CA ARG A 134 2.85 16.75 32.13
C ARG A 134 3.65 17.80 31.34
N ASP A 135 4.90 17.99 31.74
CA ASP A 135 5.84 18.92 31.10
C ASP A 135 6.37 18.36 29.76
N TYR A 136 6.37 19.19 28.71
CA TYR A 136 6.88 18.85 27.37
C TYR A 136 8.36 18.46 27.36
N ARG A 137 9.15 18.80 28.39
CA ARG A 137 10.55 18.35 28.53
C ARG A 137 10.71 16.84 28.65
N HIS A 138 9.64 16.11 28.95
CA HIS A 138 9.64 14.65 28.99
C HIS A 138 9.30 14.00 27.65
N LEU A 139 8.93 14.79 26.64
CA LEU A 139 8.63 14.28 25.31
C LEU A 139 9.89 13.70 24.67
N ARG A 140 9.79 12.46 24.20
CA ARG A 140 10.86 11.78 23.48
C ARG A 140 10.53 11.74 21.98
N PRO A 141 11.54 11.81 21.11
CA PRO A 141 11.38 11.53 19.69
C PRO A 141 10.49 10.32 19.39
N ALA A 142 9.54 10.51 18.48
CA ALA A 142 8.77 9.48 17.80
C ALA A 142 9.28 9.36 16.36
N ILE A 143 9.74 8.17 15.99
CA ILE A 143 10.36 7.89 14.70
C ILE A 143 9.51 6.84 13.97
N GLY A 144 8.91 7.22 12.85
CA GLY A 144 8.28 6.27 11.93
C GLY A 144 9.32 5.67 11.00
N ILE A 145 9.29 4.34 10.82
CA ILE A 145 10.11 3.61 9.87
C ILE A 145 9.17 2.73 9.04
N SER A 146 9.10 2.97 7.74
CA SER A 146 8.22 2.21 6.84
C SER A 146 9.03 1.56 5.73
N LEU A 147 8.93 0.24 5.64
CA LEU A 147 9.54 -0.59 4.61
C LEU A 147 8.46 -0.91 3.58
N LEU A 148 8.54 -0.28 2.40
CA LEU A 148 7.51 -0.37 1.38
C LEU A 148 7.92 -1.36 0.29
N ASP A 149 7.06 -2.33 -0.04
CA ASP A 149 7.27 -3.22 -1.19
C ASP A 149 6.75 -2.60 -2.52
N HIS A 150 6.69 -1.27 -2.57
CA HIS A 150 6.26 -0.50 -3.74
C HIS A 150 6.98 0.84 -3.81
N GLU A 151 6.86 1.49 -4.97
CA GLU A 151 7.44 2.81 -5.20
C GLU A 151 6.40 3.90 -4.87
N LEU A 152 6.65 4.64 -3.79
CA LEU A 152 5.88 5.79 -3.35
C LEU A 152 6.20 7.06 -4.16
N PHE A 153 7.46 7.21 -4.59
CA PHE A 153 7.96 8.41 -5.29
C PHE A 153 8.53 8.07 -6.67
N PRO A 154 7.71 7.64 -7.65
CA PRO A 154 8.20 7.16 -8.94
C PRO A 154 8.99 8.22 -9.74
N ASP A 155 8.72 9.51 -9.51
CA ASP A 155 9.44 10.63 -10.15
C ASP A 155 10.90 10.78 -9.70
N TYR A 156 11.30 10.05 -8.65
CA TYR A 156 12.66 10.03 -8.11
C TYR A 156 13.23 8.61 -8.16
N PRO A 157 13.62 8.12 -9.34
CA PRO A 157 14.05 6.73 -9.52
C PRO A 157 15.44 6.44 -8.94
N GLN A 158 16.23 7.47 -8.61
CA GLN A 158 17.61 7.36 -8.11
C GLN A 158 17.72 7.42 -6.58
N GLN A 159 16.59 7.38 -5.86
CA GLN A 159 16.54 7.41 -4.41
C GLN A 159 15.54 6.38 -3.89
N ALA A 160 15.92 5.62 -2.87
CA ALA A 160 15.06 4.64 -2.21
C ALA A 160 14.88 4.89 -0.73
N ASP A 161 15.84 5.54 -0.08
CA ASP A 161 15.78 5.93 1.32
C ASP A 161 15.30 7.38 1.45
N TRP A 162 14.27 7.58 2.25
CA TRP A 162 13.70 8.91 2.49
C TRP A 162 13.74 9.23 3.95
N HIS A 163 14.18 10.44 4.29
CA HIS A 163 14.19 10.96 5.65
C HIS A 163 13.47 12.30 5.72
N PHE A 164 12.27 12.29 6.27
CA PHE A 164 11.45 13.48 6.46
C PHE A 164 11.57 13.99 7.89
N THR A 165 11.83 15.30 8.00
CA THR A 165 11.98 16.03 9.26
C THR A 165 11.37 17.42 9.11
N LEU A 166 10.98 18.04 10.22
CA LEU A 166 10.41 19.39 10.20
C LEU A 166 11.53 20.43 10.00
N ARG A 167 11.58 21.01 8.79
CA ARG A 167 12.64 21.95 8.36
C ARG A 167 12.03 23.26 7.89
N ASP A 168 12.80 24.35 8.00
CA ASP A 168 12.41 25.64 7.44
C ASP A 168 12.40 25.59 5.90
N THR A 169 11.38 26.18 5.28
CA THR A 169 11.20 26.15 3.81
C THR A 169 12.26 26.94 3.05
N ARG A 170 12.76 28.06 3.62
CA ARG A 170 13.77 28.92 2.97
C ARG A 170 15.19 28.49 3.31
N HIS A 171 15.37 27.86 4.47
CA HIS A 171 16.64 27.36 4.97
C HIS A 171 16.53 25.88 5.38
N PRO A 172 16.54 24.92 4.42
CA PRO A 172 16.33 23.49 4.72
C PRO A 172 17.37 22.87 5.66
N GLY A 173 18.52 23.53 5.89
CA GLY A 173 19.49 23.12 6.91
C GLY A 173 19.05 23.40 8.35
N VAL A 174 18.05 24.27 8.56
CA VAL A 174 17.48 24.59 9.87
C VAL A 174 16.33 23.62 10.15
N GLN A 175 16.52 22.78 11.17
CA GLN A 175 15.55 21.78 11.59
C GLN A 175 14.89 22.17 12.92
N LEU A 176 13.56 22.11 13.00
CA LEU A 176 12.81 22.37 14.22
C LEU A 176 12.75 21.10 15.08
N GLY A 177 13.81 20.90 15.86
CA GLY A 177 13.92 19.76 16.78
C GLY A 177 13.93 18.41 16.06
N GLN A 178 13.73 17.34 16.85
CA GLN A 178 13.80 15.95 16.37
C GLN A 178 12.63 15.10 16.88
N ALA A 179 11.56 15.76 17.33
CA ALA A 179 10.42 15.12 18.00
C ALA A 179 9.66 14.16 17.07
N MET A 180 9.60 14.44 15.76
CA MET A 180 9.02 13.56 14.75
C MET A 180 9.95 13.40 13.57
N GLN A 181 10.13 12.16 13.14
CA GLN A 181 10.93 11.81 11.96
C GLN A 181 10.23 10.66 11.22
N VAL A 182 10.24 10.68 9.90
CA VAL A 182 9.74 9.58 9.08
C VAL A 182 10.89 9.08 8.22
N HIS A 183 11.19 7.79 8.32
CA HIS A 183 12.11 7.08 7.45
C HIS A 183 11.30 6.13 6.57
N ILE A 184 11.53 6.17 5.25
CA ILE A 184 10.89 5.26 4.30
C ILE A 184 11.98 4.59 3.49
N ILE A 185 11.92 3.27 3.35
CA ILE A 185 12.73 2.52 2.38
C ILE A 185 11.79 1.92 1.34
N GLU A 186 11.91 2.37 0.09
CA GLU A 186 11.27 1.74 -1.06
C GLU A 186 12.08 0.51 -1.47
N LEU A 187 11.72 -0.66 -0.97
CA LEU A 187 12.47 -1.91 -1.13
C LEU A 187 12.78 -2.25 -2.62
N PRO A 188 11.87 -2.02 -3.60
CA PRO A 188 12.16 -2.18 -5.03
C PRO A 188 13.29 -1.31 -5.56
N LYS A 189 13.41 -0.07 -5.08
CA LYS A 189 14.47 0.84 -5.51
C LYS A 189 15.76 0.55 -4.75
N ALA A 190 15.68 0.25 -3.47
CA ALA A 190 16.85 -0.02 -2.63
C ALA A 190 17.63 -1.25 -3.12
N GLU A 191 16.92 -2.27 -3.62
CA GLU A 191 17.53 -3.42 -4.28
C GLU A 191 18.32 -3.03 -5.53
N ARG A 192 17.78 -2.12 -6.36
CA ARG A 192 18.36 -1.78 -7.67
C ARG A 192 19.50 -0.76 -7.59
N LEU A 193 19.39 0.22 -6.70
CA LEU A 193 20.28 1.38 -6.70
C LEU A 193 21.65 1.09 -6.09
N HIS A 194 21.74 0.09 -5.19
CA HIS A 194 22.97 -0.24 -4.46
C HIS A 194 23.62 1.01 -3.79
N GLY A 195 24.78 0.88 -3.13
CA GLY A 195 25.50 2.03 -2.57
C GLY A 195 25.11 2.49 -1.16
N TYR A 196 24.16 1.81 -0.50
CA TYR A 196 23.89 1.98 0.93
C TYR A 196 24.94 1.27 1.79
N PRO A 197 25.19 1.71 3.05
CA PRO A 197 26.09 1.00 3.94
C PRO A 197 25.71 -0.46 4.14
N SER A 198 26.72 -1.31 4.37
CA SER A 198 26.69 -2.76 4.12
C SER A 198 25.50 -3.53 4.69
N ALA A 199 24.93 -3.13 5.82
CA ALA A 199 23.81 -3.85 6.44
C ALA A 199 22.48 -3.66 5.69
N LEU A 200 22.23 -2.48 5.10
CA LEU A 200 20.92 -2.20 4.49
C LEU A 200 20.66 -3.04 3.23
N PRO A 201 21.61 -3.20 2.29
CA PRO A 201 21.41 -4.10 1.14
C PRO A 201 21.09 -5.54 1.54
N ASP A 202 21.76 -6.08 2.56
CA ASP A 202 21.53 -7.44 3.06
C ASP A 202 20.14 -7.58 3.70
N TRP A 203 19.69 -6.58 4.46
CA TRP A 203 18.32 -6.53 4.98
C TRP A 203 17.29 -6.43 3.85
N VAL A 204 17.51 -5.58 2.85
CA VAL A 204 16.60 -5.44 1.69
C VAL A 204 16.50 -6.76 0.93
N ALA A 205 17.63 -7.44 0.70
CA ALA A 205 17.66 -8.74 0.06
C ALA A 205 16.88 -9.78 0.86
N CYS A 206 17.11 -9.85 2.18
CA CYS A 206 16.40 -10.78 3.07
C CYS A 206 14.89 -10.49 3.09
N LEU A 207 14.47 -9.25 3.33
CA LEU A 207 13.06 -8.87 3.41
C LEU A 207 12.28 -9.30 2.16
N ARG A 208 12.86 -9.13 0.97
CA ARG A 208 12.18 -9.41 -0.31
C ARG A 208 12.36 -10.85 -0.81
N HIS A 209 13.47 -11.50 -0.48
CA HIS A 209 13.91 -12.73 -1.15
C HIS A 209 14.40 -13.81 -0.19
N ASN A 210 13.99 -13.81 1.08
CA ASN A 210 14.46 -14.80 2.05
C ASN A 210 14.15 -16.27 1.71
N LEU A 211 13.34 -16.53 0.69
CA LEU A 211 13.03 -17.87 0.19
C LEU A 211 13.86 -18.28 -1.04
N ASP A 212 14.70 -17.37 -1.55
CA ASP A 212 15.62 -17.63 -2.66
C ASP A 212 17.00 -18.01 -2.10
N GLU A 213 17.32 -19.30 -2.12
CA GLU A 213 18.56 -19.85 -1.54
C GLU A 213 19.83 -19.26 -2.18
N ASP A 214 19.84 -19.07 -3.49
CA ASP A 214 20.98 -18.52 -4.21
C ASP A 214 21.26 -17.09 -3.76
N ARG A 215 20.21 -16.29 -3.59
CA ARG A 215 20.33 -14.92 -3.08
C ARG A 215 20.74 -14.88 -1.61
N MET A 216 20.19 -15.76 -0.77
CA MET A 216 20.53 -15.81 0.65
C MET A 216 21.97 -16.27 0.89
N SER A 217 22.55 -17.07 -0.01
CA SER A 217 23.95 -17.50 0.07
C SER A 217 24.95 -16.34 -0.07
N GLN A 218 24.53 -15.21 -0.66
CA GLN A 218 25.36 -14.03 -0.89
C GLN A 218 25.36 -13.04 0.29
N ILE A 219 24.46 -13.23 1.27
CA ILE A 219 24.36 -12.36 2.43
C ILE A 219 25.55 -12.56 3.36
N THR A 220 26.18 -11.45 3.76
CA THR A 220 27.39 -11.47 4.60
C THR A 220 27.16 -10.89 5.98
N HIS A 221 26.12 -10.07 6.18
CA HIS A 221 25.83 -9.41 7.44
C HIS A 221 25.30 -10.41 8.48
N PRO A 222 26.03 -10.69 9.60
CA PRO A 222 25.68 -11.76 10.53
C PRO A 222 24.28 -11.65 11.18
N PRO A 223 23.77 -10.47 11.56
CA PRO A 223 22.39 -10.33 12.04
C PRO A 223 21.34 -10.80 11.04
N VAL A 224 21.56 -10.57 9.74
CA VAL A 224 20.63 -11.03 8.70
C VAL A 224 20.70 -12.56 8.54
N GLN A 225 21.91 -13.14 8.61
CA GLN A 225 22.07 -14.60 8.61
C GLN A 225 21.40 -15.24 9.84
N ASP A 226 21.47 -14.59 10.99
CA ASP A 226 20.76 -15.05 12.18
C ASP A 226 19.24 -14.95 12.00
N ALA A 227 18.73 -13.83 11.45
CA ALA A 227 17.30 -13.69 11.11
C ALA A 227 16.79 -14.85 10.25
N LEU A 228 17.55 -15.26 9.23
CA LEU A 228 17.22 -16.41 8.38
C LEU A 228 17.10 -17.74 9.16
N LYS A 229 18.01 -17.99 10.10
CA LYS A 229 17.95 -19.18 10.98
C LYS A 229 16.70 -19.17 11.86
N HIS A 230 16.33 -18.00 12.39
CA HIS A 230 15.12 -17.87 13.20
C HIS A 230 13.85 -18.06 12.37
N LEU A 231 13.81 -17.57 11.13
CA LEU A 231 12.70 -17.83 10.20
C LEU A 231 12.54 -19.32 9.90
N GLN A 232 13.64 -20.05 9.69
CA GLN A 232 13.62 -21.50 9.53
C GLN A 232 13.04 -22.21 10.75
N GLY A 233 13.42 -21.78 11.96
CA GLY A 233 12.84 -22.29 13.20
C GLY A 233 11.34 -21.98 13.35
N MET A 234 10.93 -20.74 13.04
CA MET A 234 9.54 -20.29 13.09
C MET A 234 8.64 -21.06 12.12
N TYR A 235 9.18 -21.55 11.01
CA TYR A 235 8.42 -22.36 10.05
C TYR A 235 7.92 -23.69 10.61
N SER A 236 8.44 -24.16 11.75
CA SER A 236 7.90 -25.36 12.43
C SER A 236 6.55 -25.11 13.14
N ASP A 237 6.16 -23.84 13.33
CA ASP A 237 4.88 -23.46 13.91
C ASP A 237 3.76 -23.51 12.85
N GLU A 238 2.91 -24.53 12.93
CA GLU A 238 1.81 -24.76 12.00
C GLU A 238 0.78 -23.62 12.04
N ALA A 239 0.47 -23.08 13.22
CA ALA A 239 -0.50 -22.01 13.36
C ALA A 239 0.00 -20.72 12.72
N LEU A 240 1.29 -20.39 12.92
CA LEU A 240 1.92 -19.25 12.28
C LEU A 240 1.96 -19.41 10.76
N ARG A 241 2.34 -20.59 10.24
CA ARG A 241 2.32 -20.88 8.80
C ARG A 241 0.95 -20.63 8.18
N LEU A 242 -0.10 -21.20 8.78
CA LEU A 242 -1.45 -21.06 8.27
C LEU A 242 -1.94 -19.60 8.34
N ALA A 243 -1.59 -18.88 9.40
CA ALA A 243 -1.91 -17.46 9.52
C ALA A 243 -1.17 -16.61 8.47
N ALA A 244 0.11 -16.91 8.21
CA ALA A 244 0.88 -16.24 7.17
C ALA A 244 0.31 -16.50 5.77
N GLU A 245 -0.06 -17.74 5.46
CA GLU A 245 -0.69 -18.11 4.19
C GLU A 245 -2.05 -17.41 4.00
N ARG A 246 -2.89 -17.39 5.03
CA ARG A 246 -4.16 -16.63 5.00
C ARG A 246 -3.93 -15.14 4.78
N ARG A 247 -2.90 -14.58 5.41
CA ARG A 247 -2.53 -13.17 5.24
C ARG A 247 -2.14 -12.86 3.80
N GLU A 248 -1.37 -13.74 3.17
CA GLU A 248 -0.97 -13.61 1.76
C GLU A 248 -2.16 -13.72 0.81
N LEU A 249 -3.04 -14.72 1.01
CA LEU A 249 -4.26 -14.87 0.24
C LEU A 249 -5.14 -13.62 0.34
N ALA A 250 -5.31 -13.06 1.54
CA ALA A 250 -6.08 -11.84 1.75
C ALA A 250 -5.50 -10.62 1.00
N LEU A 251 -4.18 -10.54 0.85
CA LEU A 251 -3.52 -9.47 0.06
C LEU A 251 -3.71 -9.68 -1.45
N ILE A 252 -3.67 -10.93 -1.91
CA ILE A 252 -3.97 -11.27 -3.31
C ILE A 252 -5.42 -10.94 -3.64
N ASP A 253 -6.36 -11.37 -2.81
CA ASP A 253 -7.80 -11.12 -3.02
C ASP A 253 -8.12 -9.62 -3.02
N GLU A 254 -7.46 -8.83 -2.17
CA GLU A 254 -7.58 -7.36 -2.16
C GLU A 254 -7.03 -6.74 -3.44
N GLN A 255 -5.87 -7.22 -3.93
CA GLN A 255 -5.30 -6.75 -5.18
C GLN A 255 -6.20 -7.09 -6.38
N ASP A 256 -6.73 -8.31 -6.45
CA ASP A 256 -7.67 -8.74 -7.49
C ASP A 256 -8.95 -7.88 -7.46
N ALA A 257 -9.47 -7.56 -6.28
CA ALA A 257 -10.63 -6.68 -6.13
C ALA A 257 -10.33 -5.23 -6.59
N LEU A 258 -9.15 -4.70 -6.30
CA LEU A 258 -8.72 -3.38 -6.76
C LEU A 258 -8.54 -3.35 -8.29
N ASP A 259 -7.96 -4.40 -8.87
CA ASP A 259 -7.81 -4.51 -10.32
C ASP A 259 -9.15 -4.62 -11.04
N TYR A 260 -10.10 -5.39 -10.49
CA TYR A 260 -11.47 -5.43 -10.99
C TYR A 260 -12.13 -4.03 -10.95
N ALA A 261 -12.06 -3.34 -9.80
CA ALA A 261 -12.62 -2.00 -9.65
C ALA A 261 -11.99 -0.99 -10.60
N ARG A 262 -10.67 -1.10 -10.85
CA ARG A 262 -9.96 -0.26 -11.83
C ARG A 262 -10.47 -0.52 -13.25
N LEU A 263 -10.56 -1.79 -13.67
CA LEU A 263 -11.04 -2.16 -15.01
C LEU A 263 -12.49 -1.72 -15.24
N GLU A 264 -13.36 -1.89 -14.26
CA GLU A 264 -14.75 -1.40 -14.31
C GLU A 264 -14.78 0.14 -14.40
N GLY A 265 -13.99 0.83 -13.57
CA GLY A 265 -13.86 2.29 -13.58
C GLY A 265 -13.34 2.84 -14.91
N GLU A 266 -12.35 2.18 -15.53
CA GLU A 266 -11.85 2.51 -16.86
C GLU A 266 -12.92 2.32 -17.94
N GLY A 267 -13.71 1.23 -17.86
CA GLY A 267 -14.85 0.99 -18.74
C GLY A 267 -15.92 2.08 -18.64
N ILE A 268 -16.34 2.42 -17.42
CA ILE A 268 -17.30 3.49 -17.15
C ILE A 268 -16.74 4.84 -17.62
N GLY A 269 -15.46 5.11 -17.35
CA GLY A 269 -14.79 6.35 -17.75
C GLY A 269 -14.72 6.52 -19.27
N ARG A 270 -14.33 5.45 -19.98
CA ARG A 270 -14.32 5.42 -21.45
C ARG A 270 -15.72 5.65 -22.02
N HIS A 271 -16.71 4.94 -21.49
CA HIS A 271 -18.10 5.07 -21.91
C HIS A 271 -18.63 6.50 -21.75
N LYS A 272 -18.47 7.09 -20.55
CA LYS A 272 -18.84 8.49 -20.28
C LYS A 272 -18.09 9.47 -21.17
N GLY A 273 -16.81 9.22 -21.44
CA GLY A 273 -15.98 10.03 -22.33
C GLY A 273 -16.48 10.02 -23.78
N GLN A 274 -16.80 8.82 -24.31
CA GLN A 274 -17.37 8.66 -25.65
C GLN A 274 -18.74 9.35 -25.75
N ALA A 275 -19.62 9.15 -24.77
CA ALA A 275 -20.95 9.80 -24.72
C ALA A 275 -20.84 11.34 -24.71
N LEU A 276 -19.94 11.89 -23.89
CA LEU A 276 -19.70 13.34 -23.79
C LEU A 276 -19.15 13.90 -25.10
N MET A 277 -18.23 13.20 -25.75
CA MET A 277 -17.69 13.63 -27.04
C MET A 277 -18.75 13.60 -28.13
N LEU A 278 -19.54 12.51 -28.22
CA LEU A 278 -20.64 12.39 -29.16
C LEU A 278 -21.68 13.49 -28.94
N LYS A 279 -22.07 13.76 -27.69
CA LYS A 279 -22.96 14.88 -27.35
C LYS A 279 -22.47 16.20 -27.94
N ARG A 280 -21.19 16.54 -27.76
CA ARG A 280 -20.60 17.78 -28.30
C ARG A 280 -20.64 17.83 -29.83
N LEU A 281 -20.41 16.70 -30.50
CA LEU A 281 -20.51 16.62 -31.97
C LEU A 281 -21.94 16.81 -32.45
N LEU A 282 -22.91 16.18 -31.78
CA LEU A 282 -24.33 16.32 -32.10
C LEU A 282 -24.81 17.76 -31.88
N GLU A 283 -24.45 18.39 -30.75
CA GLU A 283 -24.78 19.79 -30.46
C GLU A 283 -24.19 20.73 -31.52
N ARG A 284 -22.97 20.45 -31.98
CA ARG A 284 -22.32 21.26 -33.02
C ARG A 284 -22.97 21.10 -34.38
N ARG A 285 -23.45 19.91 -34.73
CA ARG A 285 -24.01 19.62 -36.06
C ARG A 285 -25.50 19.93 -36.17
N PHE A 286 -26.27 19.60 -35.15
CA PHE A 286 -27.73 19.67 -35.15
C PHE A 286 -28.30 20.76 -34.24
N GLY A 287 -27.45 21.47 -33.50
CA GLY A 287 -27.88 22.46 -32.51
C GLY A 287 -28.23 21.84 -31.15
N PRO A 288 -28.78 22.62 -30.20
CA PRO A 288 -29.06 22.16 -28.85
C PRO A 288 -29.92 20.89 -28.82
N LEU A 289 -29.47 19.88 -28.06
CA LEU A 289 -30.18 18.61 -27.95
C LEU A 289 -31.40 18.71 -27.03
N HIS A 290 -32.53 18.18 -27.49
CA HIS A 290 -33.74 18.02 -26.66
C HIS A 290 -33.55 16.93 -25.60
N SER A 291 -34.39 16.96 -24.56
CA SER A 291 -34.32 16.04 -23.41
C SER A 291 -34.33 14.56 -23.78
N ASN A 292 -35.09 14.16 -24.82
CA ASN A 292 -35.12 12.78 -25.30
C ASN A 292 -33.75 12.33 -25.85
N ALA A 293 -33.10 13.17 -26.66
CA ALA A 293 -31.77 12.88 -27.21
C ALA A 293 -30.70 12.76 -26.13
N LEU A 294 -30.77 13.60 -25.09
CA LEU A 294 -29.89 13.53 -23.93
C LEU A 294 -30.10 12.23 -23.14
N ALA A 295 -31.36 11.87 -22.85
CA ALA A 295 -31.68 10.63 -22.15
C ALA A 295 -31.20 9.40 -22.92
N ARG A 296 -31.32 9.40 -24.26
CA ARG A 296 -30.81 8.31 -25.10
C ARG A 296 -29.29 8.18 -25.04
N LEU A 297 -28.55 9.29 -25.00
CA LEU A 297 -27.09 9.26 -24.86
C LEU A 297 -26.65 8.77 -23.47
N GLU A 298 -27.42 9.06 -22.43
CA GLU A 298 -27.12 8.62 -21.05
C GLU A 298 -27.31 7.12 -20.84
N THR A 299 -28.26 6.50 -21.55
CA THR A 299 -28.57 5.07 -21.42
C THR A 299 -28.05 4.21 -22.58
N ALA A 300 -27.41 4.82 -23.57
CA ALA A 300 -26.88 4.10 -24.72
C ALA A 300 -25.80 3.10 -24.31
N SER A 301 -25.74 1.97 -24.99
CA SER A 301 -24.62 1.04 -24.90
C SER A 301 -23.37 1.60 -25.59
N THR A 302 -22.19 1.08 -25.25
CA THR A 302 -20.93 1.45 -25.93
C THR A 302 -21.02 1.25 -27.44
N THR A 303 -21.66 0.17 -27.90
CA THR A 303 -21.85 -0.13 -29.31
C THR A 303 -22.76 0.88 -30.01
N GLU A 304 -23.82 1.35 -29.34
CA GLU A 304 -24.68 2.41 -29.90
C GLU A 304 -23.92 3.74 -30.02
N ILE A 305 -23.16 4.13 -29.00
CA ILE A 305 -22.35 5.35 -29.04
C ILE A 305 -21.30 5.28 -30.14
N GLU A 306 -20.62 4.16 -30.33
CA GLU A 306 -19.64 3.97 -31.39
C GLU A 306 -20.30 4.06 -32.77
N ARG A 307 -21.42 3.35 -32.98
CA ARG A 307 -22.19 3.42 -34.22
C ARG A 307 -22.64 4.85 -34.55
N TRP A 308 -23.20 5.56 -33.57
CA TRP A 308 -23.63 6.95 -33.75
C TRP A 308 -22.43 7.87 -33.99
N SER A 309 -21.29 7.61 -33.36
CA SER A 309 -20.05 8.38 -33.59
C SER A 309 -19.54 8.23 -35.03
N ASP A 310 -19.57 7.02 -35.58
CA ASP A 310 -19.15 6.76 -36.96
C ASP A 310 -20.10 7.42 -37.98
N GLN A 311 -21.40 7.43 -37.68
CA GLN A 311 -22.44 7.97 -38.57
C GLN A 311 -22.68 9.48 -38.38
N VAL A 312 -22.10 10.09 -37.34
CA VAL A 312 -22.43 11.46 -36.92
C VAL A 312 -22.14 12.51 -37.97
N LEU A 313 -21.21 12.26 -38.91
CA LEU A 313 -20.85 13.22 -39.95
C LEU A 313 -21.76 13.12 -41.18
N ASP A 314 -22.37 11.96 -41.42
CA ASP A 314 -23.11 11.66 -42.64
C ASP A 314 -24.63 11.65 -42.45
N ALA A 315 -25.12 11.36 -41.24
CA ALA A 315 -26.56 11.22 -40.99
C ALA A 315 -27.35 12.50 -41.33
N PRO A 316 -28.45 12.45 -42.08
CA PRO A 316 -29.15 13.68 -42.52
C PRO A 316 -29.89 14.39 -41.39
N SER A 317 -30.24 13.69 -40.31
CA SER A 317 -30.90 14.24 -39.12
C SER A 317 -30.56 13.43 -37.87
N LEU A 318 -30.85 14.00 -36.70
CA LEU A 318 -30.65 13.34 -35.41
C LEU A 318 -31.55 12.10 -35.24
N GLU A 319 -32.75 12.11 -35.82
CA GLU A 319 -33.67 10.97 -35.80
C GLU A 319 -33.13 9.79 -36.60
N MET A 320 -32.57 10.05 -37.79
CA MET A 320 -31.96 9.02 -38.64
C MET A 320 -30.67 8.45 -38.03
N LEU A 321 -29.91 9.28 -37.30
CA LEU A 321 -28.71 8.81 -36.63
C LEU A 321 -29.03 7.79 -35.54
N PHE A 322 -30.12 8.03 -34.80
CA PHE A 322 -30.48 7.20 -33.66
C PHE A 322 -31.37 5.99 -34.01
N GLN A 323 -31.76 5.80 -35.26
CA GLN A 323 -32.36 4.53 -35.73
C GLN A 323 -31.32 3.42 -35.77
#